data_AF-A0A7R7VFE1-F1
#
_entry.id   AF-A0A7R7VFE1-F1
#
_cell.length_a   1.000
_cell.length_b   1.000
_cell.length_c   1.000
_cell.angle_alpha   90.00
_cell.angle_beta   90.00
_cell.angle_gamma   90.00
#
_symmetry.space_group_name_H-M   'P 1'
#
loop_
_entity.id
_entity.type
_entity.pdbx_description
1 polymer ?
#
loop_
_entity_poly.entity_id
_entity_poly.type
_entity_poly.pdbx_seq_one_letter_code
_entity_poly.pdbx_strand_id
1 'polypeptide(L)'
;MPSSKELHATTSPFEDKFGYYRAVRHGSSIFVSGTTAVDPYSPPSAPQIFYPGDARQQTRVARNECIKAVQALGGQGAESVVRVRMFVAHHEDCGPVGEGFREVLGKDSGEQVGTAATMVVVGGFVDEGMLVEVEVDAVAE
;
A
#
# COMPACT_ATOMS: atom_id res chain seq x y z
N MET A 1 27.05 -12.48 8.19
CA MET A 1 26.43 -11.42 9.01
C MET A 1 24.95 -11.74 9.11
N PRO A 2 24.31 -11.79 10.29
CA PRO A 2 22.85 -11.82 10.33
C PRO A 2 22.35 -10.56 9.60
N SER A 3 21.44 -10.71 8.63
CA SER A 3 20.93 -9.55 7.89
C SER A 3 20.24 -8.61 8.89
N SER A 4 20.79 -7.41 9.08
CA SER A 4 20.15 -6.40 9.91
C SER A 4 18.80 -6.05 9.31
N LYS A 5 17.78 -5.92 10.16
CA LYS A 5 16.47 -5.42 9.78
C LYS A 5 16.59 -3.95 9.42
N GLU A 6 16.22 -3.57 8.20
CA GLU A 6 16.15 -2.17 7.77
C GLU A 6 14.69 -1.70 7.87
N LEU A 7 14.50 -0.44 8.27
CA LEU A 7 13.22 0.10 8.68
C LEU A 7 12.96 1.40 7.93
N HIS A 8 11.77 1.55 7.37
CA HIS A 8 11.33 2.77 6.71
C HIS A 8 10.01 3.25 7.33
N ALA A 9 10.01 4.51 7.77
CA ALA A 9 8.83 5.20 8.28
C ALA A 9 8.52 6.41 7.40
N THR A 10 7.26 6.83 7.40
CA THR A 10 6.79 8.08 6.80
C THR A 10 6.20 9.01 7.88
N THR A 11 5.61 10.13 7.47
CA THR A 11 4.88 11.04 8.36
C THR A 11 3.42 10.63 8.58
N SER A 12 2.99 9.47 8.07
CA SER A 12 1.61 9.01 8.21
C SER A 12 1.12 9.09 9.66
N PRO A 13 -0.06 9.70 9.91
CA PRO A 13 -0.60 9.84 11.26
C PRO A 13 -0.78 8.49 11.98
N PHE A 14 -1.01 7.40 11.23
CA PHE A 14 -1.22 6.08 11.80
C PHE A 14 0.08 5.41 12.24
N GLU A 15 1.22 5.71 11.62
CA GLU A 15 2.53 5.16 12.01
C GLU A 15 2.89 5.63 13.42
N ASP A 16 2.73 6.93 13.69
CA ASP A 16 2.93 7.51 15.03
C ASP A 16 1.87 7.03 16.04
N LYS A 17 0.60 6.97 15.62
CA LYS A 17 -0.52 6.62 16.51
C LYS A 17 -0.51 5.15 16.94
N PHE A 18 -0.13 4.24 16.05
CA PHE A 18 -0.19 2.79 16.29
C PHE A 18 1.19 2.13 16.46
N GLY A 19 2.29 2.83 16.15
CA GLY A 19 3.65 2.38 16.45
C GLY A 19 4.20 1.34 15.49
N TYR A 20 3.96 1.50 14.18
CA TYR A 20 4.48 0.62 13.13
C TYR A 20 5.32 1.38 12.11
N TYR A 21 6.17 0.66 11.37
CA TYR A 21 6.92 1.20 10.23
C TYR A 21 6.12 1.03 8.94
N ARG A 22 6.15 2.03 8.05
CA ARG A 22 5.61 1.85 6.69
C ARG A 22 6.14 0.59 6.00
N ALA A 23 7.43 0.33 6.09
CA ALA A 23 8.01 -0.87 5.53
C ALA A 23 9.22 -1.39 6.31
N VAL A 24 9.47 -2.67 6.15
CA VAL A 24 10.58 -3.39 6.78
C VAL A 24 11.26 -4.25 5.72
N ARG A 25 12.59 -4.18 5.65
CA ARG A 25 13.41 -5.11 4.85
C ARG A 25 14.17 -6.05 5.76
N HIS A 26 14.19 -7.33 5.41
CA HIS A 26 15.01 -8.35 6.04
C HIS A 26 15.58 -9.29 4.97
N GLY A 27 16.88 -9.23 4.74
CA GLY A 27 17.51 -9.87 3.58
C GLY A 27 17.02 -9.22 2.28
N SER A 28 16.59 -10.03 1.31
CA SER A 28 16.00 -9.54 0.05
C SER A 28 14.51 -9.22 0.15
N SER A 29 13.83 -9.62 1.23
CA SER A 29 12.37 -9.44 1.37
C SER A 29 12.03 -8.08 1.98
N ILE A 30 11.10 -7.37 1.34
CA ILE A 30 10.52 -6.11 1.80
C ILE A 30 9.03 -6.35 2.08
N PHE A 31 8.59 -5.98 3.27
CA PHE A 31 7.19 -6.07 3.71
C PHE A 31 6.68 -4.66 3.95
N VAL A 32 5.64 -4.25 3.21
CA VAL A 32 4.99 -2.96 3.36
C VAL A 32 3.71 -3.15 4.15
N SER A 33 3.53 -2.34 5.20
CA SER A 33 2.33 -2.33 6.03
C SER A 33 1.09 -1.95 5.21
N GLY A 34 -0.09 -2.33 5.70
CA GLY A 34 -1.37 -1.87 5.16
C GLY A 34 -1.37 -0.35 4.96
N THR A 35 -1.60 0.06 3.72
CA THR A 35 -1.50 1.46 3.29
C THR A 35 -2.82 1.89 2.66
N THR A 36 -3.31 3.06 3.05
CA THR A 36 -4.57 3.66 2.57
C THR A 36 -4.30 5.03 1.97
N ALA A 37 -5.35 5.72 1.49
CA ALA A 37 -5.26 7.06 0.91
C ALA A 37 -5.25 8.19 1.96
N VAL A 38 -4.68 7.94 3.15
CA VAL A 38 -4.54 8.98 4.18
C VAL A 38 -3.57 10.07 3.75
N ASP A 39 -3.88 11.33 4.07
CA ASP A 39 -2.95 12.44 3.96
C ASP A 39 -1.83 12.28 4.99
N PRO A 40 -0.58 12.04 4.57
CA PRO A 40 0.53 11.81 5.47
C PRO A 40 0.95 13.07 6.26
N TYR A 41 0.33 14.23 6.02
CA TYR A 41 0.58 15.44 6.79
C TYR A 41 -0.60 15.84 7.67
N SER A 42 -1.68 15.07 7.64
CA SER A 42 -2.82 15.28 8.55
C SER A 42 -2.47 14.88 9.98
N PRO A 43 -3.02 15.56 11.00
CA PRO A 43 -2.68 15.29 12.39
C PRO A 43 -3.20 13.92 12.85
N PRO A 44 -2.47 13.18 13.72
CA PRO A 44 -2.91 11.88 14.25
C PRO A 44 -4.27 11.87 14.97
N SER A 45 -4.68 13.02 15.50
CA SER A 45 -5.98 13.21 16.16
C SER A 45 -7.14 13.42 15.18
N ALA A 46 -6.86 13.84 13.94
CA ALA A 46 -7.87 14.05 12.90
C ALA A 46 -7.28 13.72 11.51
N PRO A 47 -7.03 12.43 11.22
CA PRO A 47 -6.57 12.00 9.91
C PRO A 47 -7.50 12.48 8.80
N GLN A 48 -6.94 12.88 7.65
CA GLN A 48 -7.71 13.23 6.47
C GLN A 48 -7.53 12.15 5.41
N ILE A 49 -8.61 11.74 4.76
CA ILE A 49 -8.56 10.75 3.68
C ILE A 49 -8.72 11.46 2.35
N PHE A 50 -7.76 11.26 1.44
CA PHE A 50 -7.86 11.78 0.09
C PHE A 50 -8.94 11.06 -0.70
N TYR A 51 -9.57 11.80 -1.63
CA TYR A 51 -10.55 11.27 -2.58
C TYR A 51 -11.74 10.55 -1.89
N PRO A 52 -12.52 11.26 -1.05
CA PRO A 52 -13.68 10.68 -0.40
C PRO A 52 -14.67 10.14 -1.45
N GLY A 53 -15.09 8.88 -1.30
CA GLY A 53 -16.04 8.24 -2.22
C GLY A 53 -15.44 7.72 -3.53
N ASP A 54 -14.13 7.83 -3.75
CA ASP A 54 -13.47 7.38 -4.99
C ASP A 54 -12.43 6.28 -4.71
N ALA A 55 -12.91 5.04 -4.63
CA ALA A 55 -12.07 3.87 -4.34
C ALA A 55 -10.96 3.65 -5.38
N ARG A 56 -11.19 4.06 -6.65
CA ARG A 56 -10.17 3.98 -7.71
C ARG A 56 -9.01 4.92 -7.40
N GLN A 57 -9.27 6.19 -7.09
CA GLN A 57 -8.22 7.15 -6.73
C GLN A 57 -7.55 6.78 -5.42
N GLN A 58 -8.31 6.33 -4.41
CA GLN A 58 -7.72 5.86 -3.15
C GLN A 58 -6.76 4.69 -3.37
N THR A 59 -7.10 3.74 -4.25
CA THR A 59 -6.22 2.62 -4.62
C THR A 59 -4.91 3.11 -5.22
N ARG A 60 -4.97 4.12 -6.11
CA ARG A 60 -3.77 4.70 -6.74
C ARG A 60 -2.86 5.36 -5.71
N VAL A 61 -3.43 6.13 -4.77
CA VAL A 61 -2.66 6.76 -3.69
C VAL A 61 -1.98 5.71 -2.83
N ALA A 62 -2.76 4.79 -2.27
CA ALA A 62 -2.27 3.75 -1.37
C ALA A 62 -1.10 2.97 -2.00
N ARG A 63 -1.25 2.60 -3.26
CA ARG A 63 -0.23 1.81 -3.96
C ARG A 63 1.03 2.59 -4.30
N ASN A 64 0.89 3.83 -4.76
CA ASN A 64 2.05 4.67 -5.04
C ASN A 64 2.87 4.88 -3.76
N GLU A 65 2.19 5.00 -2.62
CA GLU A 65 2.83 5.02 -1.32
C GLU A 65 3.54 3.70 -0.97
N CYS A 66 2.95 2.53 -1.27
CA CYS A 66 3.66 1.26 -1.12
C CYS A 66 4.91 1.18 -2.01
N ILE A 67 4.83 1.61 -3.27
CA ILE A 67 5.96 1.58 -4.21
C ILE A 67 7.10 2.49 -3.73
N LYS A 68 6.79 3.69 -3.24
CA LYS A 68 7.79 4.58 -2.62
C LYS A 68 8.47 3.92 -1.42
N ALA A 69 7.71 3.21 -0.58
CA ALA A 69 8.26 2.49 0.56
C ALA A 69 9.18 1.33 0.15
N VAL A 70 8.84 0.61 -0.94
CA VAL A 70 9.71 -0.40 -1.54
C VAL A 70 11.02 0.23 -2.04
N GLN A 71 10.95 1.36 -2.74
CA GLN A 71 12.12 2.08 -3.22
C GLN A 71 13.01 2.58 -2.08
N ALA A 72 12.41 3.07 -0.99
CA ALA A 72 13.14 3.55 0.18
C ALA A 72 13.98 2.46 0.87
N LEU A 73 13.65 1.19 0.64
CA LEU A 73 14.41 0.04 1.14
C LEU A 73 15.20 -0.69 0.04
N GLY A 74 15.46 -0.01 -1.09
CA GLY A 74 16.34 -0.49 -2.15
C GLY A 74 15.68 -1.41 -3.19
N GLY A 75 14.35 -1.50 -3.22
CA GLY A 75 13.64 -2.16 -4.33
C GLY A 75 13.55 -1.28 -5.58
N GLN A 76 13.32 -1.92 -6.74
CA GLN A 76 13.22 -1.27 -8.06
C GLN A 76 11.79 -0.74 -8.35
N GLY A 77 11.05 -0.38 -7.31
CA GLY A 77 9.67 0.10 -7.42
C GLY A 77 8.69 -1.01 -7.79
N ALA A 78 7.90 -0.80 -8.85
CA ALA A 78 6.83 -1.71 -9.28
C ALA A 78 7.34 -3.12 -9.64
N GLU A 79 8.52 -3.22 -10.25
CA GLU A 79 9.14 -4.48 -10.68
C GLU A 79 9.55 -5.36 -9.50
N SER A 80 9.81 -4.75 -8.33
CA SER A 80 10.12 -5.49 -7.11
C SER A 80 8.88 -6.09 -6.44
N VAL A 81 7.66 -5.68 -6.80
CA VAL A 81 6.43 -6.08 -6.11
C VAL A 81 5.95 -7.46 -6.56
N VAL A 82 6.05 -8.45 -5.68
CA VAL A 82 5.72 -9.85 -6.00
C VAL A 82 4.35 -10.29 -5.49
N ARG A 83 3.79 -9.62 -4.48
CA ARG A 83 2.43 -9.88 -4.01
C ARG A 83 1.71 -8.61 -3.54
N VAL A 84 0.42 -8.52 -3.84
CA VAL A 84 -0.49 -7.48 -3.35
C VAL A 84 -1.72 -8.10 -2.71
N ARG A 85 -2.11 -7.59 -1.53
CA ARG A 85 -3.40 -7.88 -0.89
C ARG A 85 -4.19 -6.58 -0.81
N MET A 86 -5.44 -6.63 -1.25
CA MET A 86 -6.37 -5.50 -1.23
C MET A 86 -7.55 -5.86 -0.35
N PHE A 87 -7.75 -5.08 0.69
CA PHE A 87 -8.93 -5.14 1.53
C PHE A 87 -9.85 -4.00 1.10
N VAL A 88 -11.12 -4.29 0.86
CA VAL A 88 -12.08 -3.33 0.28
C VAL A 88 -13.27 -3.16 1.23
N ALA A 89 -13.75 -1.94 1.42
CA ALA A 89 -14.84 -1.64 2.34
C ALA A 89 -16.17 -2.27 1.91
N HIS A 90 -16.53 -2.12 0.62
CA HIS A 90 -17.81 -2.57 0.08
C HIS A 90 -17.63 -3.37 -1.21
N HIS A 91 -18.66 -4.14 -1.57
CA HIS A 91 -18.61 -4.96 -2.78
C HIS A 91 -18.65 -4.09 -4.06
N GLU A 92 -19.39 -2.98 -4.06
CA GLU A 92 -19.43 -2.03 -5.17
C GLU A 92 -18.06 -1.39 -5.49
N ASP A 93 -17.18 -1.28 -4.50
CA ASP A 93 -15.86 -0.68 -4.65
C ASP A 93 -14.86 -1.63 -5.33
N CYS A 94 -15.14 -2.94 -5.42
CA CYS A 94 -14.21 -3.92 -6.01
C CYS A 94 -13.84 -3.60 -7.47
N GLY A 95 -14.81 -3.15 -8.27
CA GLY A 95 -14.55 -2.74 -9.66
C GLY A 95 -13.59 -1.55 -9.74
N PRO A 96 -13.92 -0.41 -9.13
CA PRO A 96 -13.04 0.76 -9.04
C PRO A 96 -11.64 0.44 -8.45
N VAL A 97 -11.55 -0.40 -7.42
CA VAL A 97 -10.25 -0.85 -6.87
C VAL A 97 -9.48 -1.65 -7.91
N GLY A 98 -10.13 -2.53 -8.67
CA GLY A 98 -9.50 -3.28 -9.75
C GLY A 98 -8.97 -2.38 -10.88
N GLU A 99 -9.70 -1.33 -11.23
CA GLU A 99 -9.26 -0.33 -12.20
C GLU A 99 -8.03 0.45 -11.71
N GLY A 100 -8.10 0.95 -10.47
CA GLY A 100 -6.96 1.59 -9.81
C GLY A 100 -5.77 0.65 -9.67
N PHE A 101 -6.01 -0.65 -9.49
CA PHE A 101 -4.97 -1.67 -9.48
C PHE A 101 -4.27 -1.74 -10.85
N ARG A 102 -5.06 -1.86 -11.91
CA ARG A 102 -4.54 -2.08 -13.26
C ARG A 102 -3.67 -0.93 -13.74
N GLU A 103 -4.00 0.29 -13.35
CA GLU A 103 -3.27 1.50 -13.77
C GLU A 103 -1.84 1.59 -13.23
N VAL A 104 -1.53 0.87 -12.14
CA VAL A 104 -0.24 1.01 -11.44
C VAL A 104 0.58 -0.28 -11.46
N LEU A 105 -0.05 -1.45 -11.27
CA LEU A 105 0.63 -2.77 -11.29
C LEU A 105 -0.09 -3.77 -12.21
N GLY A 106 -0.82 -3.26 -13.20
CA GLY A 106 -1.41 -4.13 -14.22
C GLY A 106 -0.30 -4.92 -14.92
N LYS A 107 -0.58 -6.18 -15.24
CA LYS A 107 0.35 -7.03 -16.00
C LYS A 107 0.71 -6.47 -17.39
N ASP A 108 -0.09 -5.51 -17.87
CA ASP A 108 0.11 -4.83 -19.15
C ASP A 108 1.00 -3.58 -19.01
N SER A 109 1.43 -3.24 -17.79
CA SER A 109 2.19 -2.02 -17.48
C SER A 109 3.70 -2.15 -17.75
N GLY A 110 4.21 -3.34 -18.07
CA GLY A 110 5.62 -3.60 -18.40
C GLY A 110 5.97 -5.08 -18.36
N GLU A 111 7.06 -5.50 -19.00
CA GLU A 111 7.46 -6.93 -19.13
C GLU A 111 7.69 -7.62 -17.77
N GLN A 112 8.19 -6.88 -16.77
CA GLN A 112 8.41 -7.35 -15.40
C GLN A 112 7.44 -6.70 -14.40
N VAL A 113 6.37 -6.05 -14.88
CA VAL A 113 5.36 -5.43 -14.03
C VAL A 113 4.15 -6.35 -13.95
N GLY A 114 3.85 -6.82 -12.75
CA GLY A 114 2.76 -7.75 -12.47
C GLY A 114 3.00 -8.45 -11.13
N THR A 115 1.95 -8.98 -10.51
CA THR A 115 2.03 -9.47 -9.14
C THR A 115 0.98 -10.53 -8.83
N ALA A 116 1.25 -11.41 -7.86
CA ALA A 116 0.21 -12.24 -7.29
C ALA A 116 -0.75 -11.34 -6.50
N ALA A 117 -2.06 -11.43 -6.74
CA ALA A 117 -3.03 -10.51 -6.15
C ALA A 117 -4.14 -11.26 -5.40
N THR A 118 -4.62 -10.67 -4.31
CA THR A 118 -5.83 -11.09 -3.60
C THR A 118 -6.66 -9.85 -3.28
N MET A 119 -7.97 -9.94 -3.46
CA MET A 119 -8.93 -8.89 -3.09
C MET A 119 -10.00 -9.50 -2.21
N VAL A 120 -10.28 -8.87 -1.07
CA VAL A 120 -11.28 -9.33 -0.09
C VAL A 120 -12.11 -8.15 0.39
N VAL A 121 -13.43 -8.32 0.46
CA VAL A 121 -14.31 -7.35 1.11
C VAL A 121 -14.28 -7.59 2.62
N VAL A 122 -14.05 -6.53 3.40
CA VAL A 122 -13.92 -6.58 4.86
C VAL A 122 -15.04 -5.78 5.55
N GLY A 123 -15.16 -5.89 6.87
CA GLY A 123 -16.21 -5.21 7.64
C GLY A 123 -16.01 -3.71 7.87
N GLY A 124 -14.95 -3.12 7.32
CA GLY A 124 -14.58 -1.71 7.49
C GLY A 124 -13.12 -1.51 7.92
N PHE A 125 -12.73 -0.24 8.06
CA PHE A 125 -11.38 0.20 8.41
C PHE A 125 -11.39 1.12 9.65
N VAL A 126 -10.20 1.59 10.05
CA VAL A 126 -10.04 2.51 11.19
C VAL A 126 -10.73 3.87 10.99
N ASP A 127 -10.90 4.28 9.73
CA ASP A 127 -11.60 5.49 9.33
C ASP A 127 -12.63 5.13 8.25
N GLU A 128 -13.89 5.55 8.42
CA GLU A 128 -14.99 5.21 7.52
C GLU A 128 -14.83 5.82 6.10
N GLY A 129 -13.97 6.84 5.94
CA GLY A 129 -13.64 7.41 4.64
C GLY A 129 -12.67 6.56 3.81
N MET A 130 -12.04 5.55 4.40
CA MET A 130 -11.17 4.61 3.70
C MET A 130 -12.01 3.56 2.97
N LEU A 131 -11.80 3.42 1.67
CA LEU A 131 -12.51 2.45 0.83
C LEU A 131 -11.65 1.23 0.50
N VAL A 132 -10.33 1.36 0.66
CA VAL A 132 -9.37 0.32 0.35
C VAL A 132 -8.11 0.45 1.22
N GLU A 133 -7.59 -0.70 1.64
CA GLU A 133 -6.26 -0.85 2.23
C GLU A 133 -5.44 -1.83 1.41
N VAL A 134 -4.20 -1.47 1.12
CA VAL A 134 -3.29 -2.22 0.25
C VAL A 134 -2.05 -2.64 1.03
N GLU A 135 -1.75 -3.93 1.01
CA GLU A 135 -0.53 -4.51 1.57
C GLU A 135 0.32 -5.11 0.44
N VAL A 136 1.64 -4.93 0.52
CA VAL A 136 2.59 -5.30 -0.55
C VAL A 136 3.77 -6.09 0.02
N ASP A 137 4.10 -7.21 -0.63
CA ASP A 137 5.39 -7.88 -0.49
C ASP A 137 6.24 -7.59 -1.73
N ALA A 138 7.52 -7.29 -1.50
CA ALA A 138 8.48 -7.04 -2.55
C ALA A 138 9.81 -7.75 -2.31
N VAL A 139 10.60 -7.89 -3.37
CA VAL A 139 11.95 -8.46 -3.34
C VAL A 139 12.93 -7.45 -3.92
N ALA A 140 14.04 -7.24 -3.22
CA ALA A 140 15.17 -6.42 -3.62
C ALA A 140 16.45 -7.26 -3.67
N GLU A 141 17.36 -6.91 -4.57
CA GLU A 141 18.68 -7.54 -4.68
C GLU A 141 19.63 -7.13 -3.54
#